data_AF-B7IGU8-F1
#
_entry.id   AF-B7IGU8-F1
#
_cell.length_a   1.000
_cell.length_b   1.000
_cell.length_c   1.000
_cell.angle_alpha   90.00
_cell.angle_beta   90.00
_cell.angle_gamma   90.00
#
_symmetry.space_group_name_H-M   'P 1'
#
loop_
_entity.id
_entity.type
_entity.pdbx_description
1 polymer ?
#
loop_
_entity_poly.entity_id
_entity_poly.type
_entity_poly.pdbx_seq_one_letter_code
_entity_poly.pdbx_strand_id
1 'polypeptide(L)'
;MKKLILIFLGIGLTLFSNVPIIKINITAPSYIEIINATIYDSIIESGKFKLYLQDELEKLYKELRLQDLLSNKNLILKESKQPIINFDVVIKNLQIKEEKIKKDYIVNNESGDYIRVGEKYIKVQKGIYYSYDVNTSRYIPSKDGYYIKGYDGKFYTFNDFYTKFSHEKIVYKVSGKVYYNLFGYANDSFSFSKEIKKRWYKWDETILKPMKKENSQIEILKYIASVIKSNILENIKNAYKLEGLIYDLKKDRVILNIGKKDGVLPGTVFTIAENKGQIVIKNVENNYSEAEFYYLKKHSKIEIGDQVVEDSKKIFIPISLGIYYTSNGLKISLGLRQRDVYNDKKAFLVVDYLTNTQNYIFTLGYNIFDFYELKTYLSLSSNYSIGGMIKYDLFDLMFNYSLQNKTFNFGGGFSW
;
A
#
# COMPACT_ATOMS: atom_id res chain seq x y z
N MET A 1 -47.78 24.45 -41.62
CA MET A 1 -47.30 24.59 -40.22
C MET A 1 -47.03 23.20 -39.64
N LYS A 2 -46.00 23.07 -38.80
CA LYS A 2 -45.35 21.85 -38.26
C LYS A 2 -44.18 21.31 -39.09
N LYS A 3 -42.97 21.71 -38.68
CA LYS A 3 -41.86 20.84 -38.24
C LYS A 3 -40.54 21.65 -38.24
N LEU A 4 -40.47 22.60 -37.31
CA LEU A 4 -39.21 22.90 -36.62
C LEU A 4 -39.10 21.88 -35.47
N ILE A 5 -37.88 21.57 -35.05
CA ILE A 5 -37.46 20.52 -34.08
C ILE A 5 -37.04 19.22 -34.78
N LEU A 6 -35.83 19.22 -35.36
CA LEU A 6 -34.80 18.21 -35.07
C LEU A 6 -33.41 18.64 -35.58
N ILE A 7 -33.02 19.89 -35.31
CA ILE A 7 -31.63 20.35 -35.50
C ILE A 7 -31.02 20.44 -34.10
N PHE A 8 -30.70 19.31 -33.47
CA PHE A 8 -29.79 19.24 -32.30
C PHE A 8 -29.29 17.82 -31.98
N LEU A 9 -29.31 16.87 -32.93
CA LEU A 9 -28.87 15.49 -32.73
C LEU A 9 -27.86 14.99 -33.78
N GLY A 10 -27.26 15.90 -34.54
CA GLY A 10 -26.37 15.58 -35.66
C GLY A 10 -24.97 16.20 -35.63
N ILE A 11 -24.53 16.74 -34.48
CA ILE A 11 -23.17 17.33 -34.33
C ILE A 11 -22.26 16.44 -33.45
N GLY A 12 -22.72 15.26 -33.04
CA GLY A 12 -22.00 14.38 -32.11
C GLY A 12 -21.18 13.23 -32.70
N LEU A 13 -20.83 13.22 -34.00
CA LEU A 13 -20.17 12.05 -34.62
C LEU A 13 -19.01 12.35 -35.60
N THR A 14 -18.43 13.54 -35.56
CA THR A 14 -17.23 13.85 -36.37
C THR A 14 -16.09 14.33 -35.50
N LEU A 15 -15.61 13.46 -34.61
CA LEU A 15 -14.21 13.47 -34.18
C LEU A 15 -13.76 12.01 -34.17
N PHE A 16 -13.30 11.55 -35.32
CA PHE A 16 -12.55 10.31 -35.46
C PHE A 16 -11.40 10.35 -34.44
N SER A 17 -11.50 9.56 -33.37
CA SER A 17 -10.36 9.30 -32.50
C SER A 17 -9.39 8.42 -33.29
N ASN A 18 -8.30 9.01 -33.78
CA ASN A 18 -7.17 8.27 -34.33
C ASN A 18 -6.58 7.41 -33.20
N VAL A 19 -6.95 6.14 -33.13
CA VAL A 19 -6.47 5.24 -32.09
C VAL A 19 -5.08 4.73 -32.46
N PRO A 20 -4.11 4.82 -31.54
CA PRO A 20 -2.78 4.33 -31.79
C PRO A 20 -2.59 2.84 -31.51
N ILE A 21 -1.86 2.15 -32.39
CA ILE A 21 -1.40 0.77 -32.14
C ILE A 21 -0.17 0.84 -31.22
N ILE A 22 -0.22 0.23 -30.04
CA ILE A 22 0.95 0.15 -29.15
C ILE A 22 1.80 -1.08 -29.48
N LYS A 23 3.02 -0.85 -29.98
CA LYS A 23 4.03 -1.89 -30.25
C LYS A 23 5.09 -1.87 -29.14
N ILE A 24 5.18 -2.95 -28.37
CA ILE A 24 6.20 -3.11 -27.33
C ILE A 24 7.43 -3.80 -27.93
N ASN A 25 8.56 -3.10 -28.02
CA ASN A 25 9.82 -3.68 -28.48
C ASN A 25 10.78 -3.82 -27.30
N ILE A 26 11.17 -5.04 -26.96
CA ILE A 26 12.17 -5.29 -25.91
C ILE A 26 13.46 -5.77 -26.57
N THR A 27 14.54 -5.01 -26.38
CA THR A 27 15.86 -5.36 -26.90
C THR A 27 16.78 -5.72 -25.73
N ALA A 28 17.26 -6.97 -25.68
CA ALA A 28 18.23 -7.45 -24.70
C ALA A 28 19.31 -8.31 -25.41
N PRO A 29 20.51 -8.51 -24.83
CA PRO A 29 21.50 -9.43 -25.38
C PRO A 29 21.21 -10.88 -24.93
N SER A 30 20.76 -11.72 -25.86
CA SER A 30 20.51 -13.18 -25.77
C SER A 30 20.01 -13.77 -24.43
N TYR A 31 18.67 -13.86 -24.26
CA TYR A 31 17.81 -14.76 -23.44
C TYR A 31 16.34 -14.27 -23.53
N ILE A 32 15.89 -13.93 -24.75
CA ILE A 32 14.95 -12.81 -24.99
C ILE A 32 13.46 -13.20 -25.02
N GLU A 33 13.07 -14.42 -25.37
CA GLU A 33 11.64 -14.69 -25.65
C GLU A 33 10.76 -14.82 -24.39
N ILE A 34 11.26 -15.46 -23.33
CA ILE A 34 10.50 -15.70 -22.08
C ILE A 34 10.38 -14.42 -21.24
N ILE A 35 11.44 -13.62 -21.18
CA ILE A 35 11.42 -12.31 -20.51
C ILE A 35 10.44 -11.40 -21.24
N ASN A 36 10.43 -11.41 -22.57
CA ASN A 36 9.51 -10.63 -23.38
C ASN A 36 8.06 -11.02 -23.14
N ALA A 37 7.71 -12.31 -23.21
CA ALA A 37 6.35 -12.79 -22.97
C ALA A 37 5.87 -12.47 -21.54
N THR A 38 6.72 -12.66 -20.53
CA THR A 38 6.33 -12.42 -19.13
C THR A 38 6.13 -10.93 -18.84
N ILE A 39 6.99 -10.05 -19.36
CA ILE A 39 6.83 -8.59 -19.22
C ILE A 39 5.58 -8.14 -19.98
N TYR A 40 5.34 -8.69 -21.18
CA TYR A 40 4.19 -8.39 -22.01
C TYR A 40 2.85 -8.75 -21.33
N ASP A 41 2.68 -10.00 -20.90
CA ASP A 41 1.44 -10.46 -20.23
C ASP A 41 1.15 -9.65 -18.96
N SER A 42 2.21 -9.35 -18.20
CA SER A 42 2.06 -8.68 -16.91
C SER A 42 1.87 -7.16 -17.02
N ILE A 43 2.26 -6.52 -18.13
CA ILE A 43 1.89 -5.14 -18.48
C ILE A 43 0.41 -5.08 -18.91
N ILE A 44 -0.05 -6.04 -19.71
CA ILE A 44 -1.46 -6.15 -20.13
C ILE A 44 -2.39 -6.39 -18.93
N GLU A 45 -1.99 -7.22 -17.96
CA GLU A 45 -2.77 -7.49 -16.74
C GLU A 45 -2.92 -6.29 -15.80
N SER A 46 -2.13 -5.22 -15.95
CA SER A 46 -2.16 -4.05 -15.06
C SER A 46 -3.42 -3.18 -15.15
N GLY A 47 -4.40 -3.56 -15.98
CA GLY A 47 -5.69 -2.89 -16.10
C GLY A 47 -5.64 -1.59 -16.91
N LYS A 48 -4.70 -0.68 -16.60
CA LYS A 48 -4.53 0.60 -17.32
C LYS A 48 -4.22 0.39 -18.81
N PHE A 49 -3.45 -0.64 -19.18
CA PHE A 49 -3.18 -1.00 -20.58
C PHE A 49 -4.24 -1.93 -21.20
N LYS A 50 -4.92 -2.75 -20.39
CA LYS A 50 -5.99 -3.64 -20.83
C LYS A 50 -7.15 -2.86 -21.45
N LEU A 51 -7.44 -1.66 -20.93
CA LEU A 51 -8.52 -0.80 -21.41
C LEU A 51 -8.25 -0.16 -22.76
N TYR A 52 -6.99 0.18 -23.06
CA TYR A 52 -6.61 0.64 -24.41
C TYR A 52 -6.55 -0.49 -25.44
N LEU A 53 -6.27 -1.74 -25.03
CA LEU A 53 -6.16 -2.89 -25.93
C LEU A 53 -7.49 -3.63 -26.18
N GLN A 54 -8.37 -3.70 -25.16
CA GLN A 54 -9.56 -4.56 -25.17
C GLN A 54 -10.74 -3.90 -25.90
N ASP A 55 -10.95 -2.58 -25.78
CA ASP A 55 -11.99 -1.85 -26.53
C ASP A 55 -11.71 -1.86 -28.06
N GLU A 56 -10.44 -1.92 -28.46
CA GLU A 56 -10.02 -1.99 -29.86
C GLU A 56 -10.18 -3.38 -30.47
N LEU A 57 -9.83 -4.44 -29.74
CA LEU A 57 -10.05 -5.81 -30.21
C LEU A 57 -11.56 -6.15 -30.29
N GLU A 58 -12.39 -5.62 -29.39
CA GLU A 58 -13.84 -5.86 -29.39
C GLU A 58 -14.57 -5.09 -30.51
N LYS A 59 -14.11 -3.88 -30.86
CA LYS A 59 -14.62 -3.11 -32.02
C LYS A 59 -14.19 -3.72 -33.35
N LEU A 60 -12.93 -4.14 -33.48
CA LEU A 60 -12.42 -4.85 -34.65
C LEU A 60 -13.23 -6.13 -34.92
N TYR A 61 -13.56 -6.90 -33.87
CA TYR A 61 -14.35 -8.12 -34.00
C TYR A 61 -15.82 -7.86 -34.38
N LYS A 62 -16.41 -6.74 -33.94
CA LYS A 62 -17.78 -6.33 -34.31
C LYS A 62 -17.86 -5.73 -35.72
N GLU A 63 -16.85 -4.97 -36.15
CA GLU A 63 -16.75 -4.41 -37.51
C GLU A 63 -16.45 -5.49 -38.56
N LEU A 64 -15.59 -6.46 -38.26
CA LEU A 64 -15.35 -7.63 -39.12
C LEU A 64 -16.63 -8.43 -39.38
N ARG A 65 -17.46 -8.66 -38.35
CA ARG A 65 -18.76 -9.34 -38.51
C ARG A 65 -19.80 -8.54 -39.30
N LEU A 66 -19.75 -7.21 -39.28
CA LEU A 66 -20.67 -6.33 -40.03
C LEU A 66 -20.24 -6.15 -41.49
N GLN A 67 -18.94 -6.17 -41.79
CA GLN A 67 -18.42 -6.12 -43.16
C GLN A 67 -18.74 -7.38 -43.95
N ASP A 68 -18.65 -8.56 -43.34
CA ASP A 68 -19.01 -9.84 -43.98
C ASP A 68 -20.52 -9.96 -44.26
N LEU A 69 -21.37 -9.23 -43.53
CA LEU A 69 -22.82 -9.23 -43.69
C LEU A 69 -23.34 -8.21 -44.72
N LEU A 70 -22.52 -7.23 -45.15
CA LEU A 70 -22.98 -6.09 -45.95
C LEU A 70 -22.13 -5.76 -47.21
N SER A 71 -21.04 -6.48 -47.49
CA SER A 71 -20.18 -6.14 -48.64
C SER A 71 -20.69 -6.70 -49.97
N ASN A 72 -21.61 -5.97 -50.61
CA ASN A 72 -21.80 -6.01 -52.07
C ASN A 72 -21.74 -4.57 -52.62
N LYS A 73 -20.53 -4.00 -52.64
CA LYS A 73 -20.01 -3.06 -53.65
C LYS A 73 -18.68 -2.47 -53.20
N ASN A 74 -17.73 -2.46 -54.13
CA ASN A 74 -16.39 -1.88 -53.99
C ASN A 74 -16.45 -0.42 -53.53
N LEU A 75 -15.91 -0.16 -52.34
CA LEU A 75 -15.50 1.17 -51.89
C LEU A 75 -14.02 1.10 -51.56
N ILE A 76 -13.20 1.68 -52.43
CA ILE A 76 -11.77 1.88 -52.20
C ILE A 76 -11.63 2.90 -51.06
N LEU A 77 -11.33 2.42 -49.85
CA LEU A 77 -10.95 3.26 -48.72
C LEU A 77 -9.43 3.49 -48.76
N LYS A 78 -9.02 4.75 -48.94
CA LYS A 78 -7.64 5.19 -48.70
C LYS A 78 -7.30 4.89 -47.24
N GLU A 79 -6.27 4.07 -47.00
CA GLU A 79 -5.69 3.83 -45.68
C GLU A 79 -5.28 5.16 -45.02
N SER A 80 -6.01 5.60 -44.00
CA SER A 80 -5.46 6.53 -43.01
C SER A 80 -4.49 5.74 -42.14
N LYS A 81 -3.18 5.99 -42.28
CA LYS A 81 -2.17 5.36 -41.41
C LYS A 81 -2.46 5.72 -39.95
N GLN A 82 -2.86 4.72 -39.16
CA GLN A 82 -3.01 4.84 -37.71
C GLN A 82 -1.66 5.21 -37.07
N PRO A 83 -1.63 6.05 -36.02
CA PRO A 83 -0.38 6.35 -35.32
C PRO A 83 0.11 5.10 -34.57
N ILE A 84 1.29 4.55 -34.93
CA ILE A 84 1.90 3.47 -34.14
C ILE A 84 2.63 4.11 -32.95
N ILE A 85 2.21 3.81 -31.73
CA ILE A 85 2.93 4.14 -30.50
C ILE A 85 3.94 3.02 -30.23
N ASN A 86 5.23 3.32 -30.24
CA ASN A 86 6.25 2.37 -29.82
C ASN A 86 6.53 2.56 -28.32
N PHE A 87 6.50 1.46 -27.56
CA PHE A 87 7.06 1.39 -26.21
C PHE A 87 8.32 0.55 -26.27
N ASP A 88 9.47 1.22 -26.30
CA ASP A 88 10.76 0.56 -26.44
C ASP A 88 11.41 0.39 -25.07
N VAL A 89 11.76 -0.85 -24.72
CA VAL A 89 12.52 -1.17 -23.51
C VAL A 89 13.85 -1.79 -23.92
N VAL A 90 14.95 -1.11 -23.60
CA VAL A 90 16.31 -1.56 -23.92
C VAL A 90 17.02 -1.91 -22.63
N ILE A 91 17.38 -3.18 -22.48
CA ILE A 91 18.17 -3.64 -21.34
C ILE A 91 19.64 -3.69 -21.77
N LYS A 92 20.45 -2.80 -21.20
CA LYS A 92 21.90 -2.78 -21.42
C LYS A 92 22.64 -3.37 -20.22
N ASN A 93 23.81 -3.93 -20.49
CA ASN A 93 24.76 -4.42 -19.48
C ASN A 93 24.13 -5.44 -18.51
N LEU A 94 23.20 -6.27 -19.00
CA LEU A 94 22.65 -7.36 -18.21
C LEU A 94 23.76 -8.37 -17.91
N GLN A 95 24.08 -8.53 -16.63
CA GLN A 95 25.02 -9.51 -16.12
C GLN A 95 24.27 -10.47 -15.21
N ILE A 96 24.42 -11.77 -15.46
CA ILE A 96 23.94 -12.84 -14.60
C ILE A 96 25.17 -13.65 -14.22
N LYS A 97 25.65 -13.48 -12.98
CA LYS A 97 26.82 -14.21 -12.48
C LYS A 97 26.37 -15.22 -11.44
N GLU A 98 26.74 -16.48 -11.64
CA GLU A 98 26.58 -17.51 -10.62
C GLU A 98 27.67 -17.33 -9.55
N GLU A 99 27.28 -17.34 -8.28
CA GLU A 99 28.19 -17.32 -7.16
C GLU A 99 27.87 -18.48 -6.21
N LYS A 100 28.93 -19.17 -5.79
CA LYS A 100 28.86 -20.28 -4.85
C LYS A 100 29.34 -19.78 -3.49
N ILE A 101 28.46 -19.85 -2.50
CA ILE A 101 28.71 -19.39 -1.14
C ILE A 101 28.72 -20.61 -0.24
N LYS A 102 29.89 -20.92 0.33
CA LYS A 102 30.02 -21.97 1.34
C LYS A 102 29.41 -21.52 2.65
N LYS A 103 28.64 -22.42 3.28
CA LYS A 103 28.01 -22.23 4.58
C LYS A 103 28.15 -23.50 5.39
N ASP A 104 28.51 -23.36 6.65
CA ASP A 104 28.71 -24.49 7.56
C ASP A 104 27.54 -24.74 8.51
N TYR A 105 26.53 -23.88 8.48
CA TYR A 105 25.40 -23.91 9.39
C TYR A 105 24.10 -23.58 8.66
N ILE A 106 23.01 -24.21 9.09
CA ILE A 106 21.65 -23.97 8.62
C ILE A 106 20.76 -23.60 9.80
N VAL A 107 19.82 -22.66 9.59
CA VAL A 107 18.84 -22.29 10.61
C VAL A 107 17.93 -23.48 10.90
N ASN A 108 17.75 -23.77 12.18
CA ASN A 108 16.91 -24.82 12.73
C ASN A 108 16.48 -24.38 14.15
N ASN A 109 15.36 -23.69 14.25
CA ASN A 109 14.90 -23.08 15.52
C ASN A 109 14.36 -24.09 16.53
N GLU A 110 13.96 -25.28 16.08
CA GLU A 110 13.42 -26.32 16.97
C GLU A 110 14.50 -27.17 17.64
N SER A 111 15.55 -27.52 16.89
CA SER A 111 16.57 -28.48 17.34
C SER A 111 18.00 -28.08 17.02
N GLY A 112 18.27 -26.80 16.75
CA GLY A 112 19.63 -26.31 16.51
C GLY A 112 20.53 -26.36 17.76
N ASP A 113 21.78 -26.79 17.56
CA ASP A 113 22.81 -26.90 18.61
C ASP A 113 23.64 -25.63 18.81
N TYR A 114 23.50 -24.67 17.89
CA TYR A 114 24.33 -23.49 17.83
C TYR A 114 23.49 -22.23 17.77
N ILE A 115 24.02 -21.13 18.28
CA ILE A 115 23.51 -19.78 18.03
C ILE A 115 24.59 -18.97 17.33
N ARG A 116 24.18 -17.92 16.61
CA ARG A 116 25.13 -16.99 15.99
C ARG A 116 25.31 -15.75 16.87
N VAL A 117 26.54 -15.50 17.31
CA VAL A 117 26.93 -14.31 18.06
C VAL A 117 28.02 -13.58 17.27
N GLY A 118 27.65 -12.46 16.66
CA GLY A 118 28.49 -11.77 15.67
C GLY A 118 28.79 -12.66 14.46
N GLU A 119 30.08 -12.95 14.24
CA GLU A 119 30.55 -13.83 13.15
C GLU A 119 30.79 -15.28 13.58
N LYS A 120 30.60 -15.61 14.87
CA LYS A 120 30.88 -16.94 15.42
C LYS A 120 29.60 -17.73 15.67
N TYR A 121 29.69 -19.05 15.52
CA TYR A 121 28.66 -20.00 15.93
C TYR A 121 29.07 -20.66 17.24
N ILE A 122 28.26 -20.45 18.28
CA ILE A 122 28.54 -20.93 19.64
C ILE A 122 27.61 -22.10 19.92
N LYS A 123 28.17 -23.23 20.34
CA LYS A 123 27.39 -24.39 20.77
C LYS A 123 26.71 -24.09 22.10
N VAL A 124 25.42 -24.40 22.24
CA VAL A 124 24.60 -24.04 23.41
C VAL A 124 23.88 -25.22 24.02
N GLN A 125 23.51 -25.09 25.30
CA GLN A 125 22.71 -26.08 26.02
C GLN A 125 21.23 -25.94 25.63
N LYS A 126 20.73 -26.91 24.85
CA LYS A 126 19.34 -26.93 24.36
C LYS A 126 18.32 -27.05 25.49
N GLY A 127 17.18 -26.40 25.33
CA GLY A 127 16.00 -26.56 26.18
C GLY A 127 16.12 -26.00 27.60
N ILE A 128 17.23 -25.34 27.95
CA ILE A 128 17.43 -24.69 29.24
C ILE A 128 17.62 -23.19 29.00
N TYR A 129 16.62 -22.42 29.41
CA TYR A 129 16.63 -20.97 29.32
C TYR A 129 16.88 -20.33 30.68
N TYR A 130 17.38 -19.11 30.67
CA TYR A 130 17.76 -18.37 31.87
C TYR A 130 17.20 -16.95 31.84
N SER A 131 16.82 -16.46 33.01
CA SER A 131 16.53 -15.05 33.26
C SER A 131 17.66 -14.44 34.09
N TYR A 132 17.97 -13.18 33.85
CA TYR A 132 18.93 -12.45 34.68
C TYR A 132 18.21 -11.85 35.89
N ASP A 133 18.57 -12.31 37.09
CA ASP A 133 18.09 -11.74 38.34
C ASP A 133 19.00 -10.58 38.74
N VAL A 134 18.43 -9.37 38.69
CA VAL A 134 19.14 -8.13 39.02
C VAL A 134 19.52 -8.07 40.51
N ASN A 135 18.71 -8.67 41.39
CA ASN A 135 18.94 -8.61 42.84
C ASN A 135 20.13 -9.47 43.27
N THR A 136 20.31 -10.62 42.60
CA THR A 136 21.43 -11.53 42.88
C THR A 136 22.58 -11.41 41.87
N SER A 137 22.40 -10.59 40.82
CA SER A 137 23.33 -10.44 39.69
C SER A 137 23.70 -11.77 39.03
N ARG A 138 22.75 -12.71 38.97
CA ARG A 138 22.96 -14.09 38.48
C ARG A 138 21.94 -14.49 37.43
N TYR A 139 22.34 -15.41 36.56
CA TYR A 139 21.44 -16.07 35.63
C TYR A 139 20.82 -17.29 36.30
N ILE A 140 19.49 -17.31 36.39
CA ILE A 140 18.70 -18.39 36.99
C ILE A 140 17.86 -19.09 35.92
N PRO A 141 17.78 -20.44 35.93
CA PRO A 141 16.94 -21.18 35.01
C PRO A 141 15.49 -20.70 35.07
N SER A 142 14.90 -20.41 33.92
CA SER A 142 13.53 -19.94 33.78
C SER A 142 12.96 -20.47 32.47
N LYS A 143 11.72 -20.96 32.46
CA LYS A 143 11.07 -21.43 31.22
C LYS A 143 10.88 -20.30 30.20
N ASP A 144 10.68 -19.08 30.68
CA ASP A 144 10.46 -17.88 29.87
C ASP A 144 11.73 -17.01 29.75
N GLY A 145 12.89 -17.63 29.98
CA GLY A 145 14.18 -16.94 29.97
C GLY A 145 14.61 -16.48 28.57
N TYR A 146 15.20 -15.28 28.49
CA TYR A 146 15.74 -14.72 27.24
C TYR A 146 17.19 -15.11 26.95
N TYR A 147 17.84 -15.80 27.89
CA TYR A 147 19.25 -16.16 27.79
C TYR A 147 19.41 -17.68 27.67
N ILE A 148 20.45 -18.09 26.94
CA ILE A 148 20.89 -19.46 26.85
C ILE A 148 22.37 -19.56 27.22
N LYS A 149 22.75 -20.68 27.85
CA LYS A 149 24.12 -20.93 28.24
C LYS A 149 24.89 -21.62 27.12
N GLY A 150 26.02 -21.03 26.72
CA GLY A 150 27.01 -21.65 25.84
C GLY A 150 27.82 -22.73 26.57
N TYR A 151 28.35 -23.70 25.82
CA TYR A 151 29.31 -24.67 26.37
C TYR A 151 30.64 -24.03 26.80
N ASP A 152 30.88 -22.77 26.41
CA ASP A 152 31.97 -21.92 26.89
C ASP A 152 31.69 -21.29 28.28
N GLY A 153 30.53 -21.59 28.87
CA GLY A 153 30.13 -21.13 30.20
C GLY A 153 29.47 -19.75 30.23
N LYS A 154 29.41 -19.03 29.10
CA LYS A 154 28.83 -17.69 28.99
C LYS A 154 27.33 -17.76 28.66
N PHE A 155 26.63 -16.66 28.94
CA PHE A 155 25.20 -16.51 28.64
C PHE A 155 25.00 -15.57 27.46
N TYR A 156 24.07 -15.94 26.58
CA TYR A 156 23.82 -15.23 25.33
C TYR A 156 22.33 -15.05 25.11
N THR A 157 21.96 -13.92 24.51
CA THR A 157 20.66 -13.76 23.85
C THR A 157 20.71 -14.44 22.48
N PHE A 158 19.57 -14.94 22.01
CA PHE A 158 19.49 -15.64 20.73
C PHE A 158 18.27 -15.18 19.95
N ASN A 159 18.38 -15.20 18.61
CA ASN A 159 17.26 -14.96 17.70
C ASN A 159 16.89 -16.25 16.97
N ASP A 160 17.90 -16.96 16.46
CA ASP A 160 17.76 -18.21 15.72
C ASP A 160 18.74 -19.25 16.27
N PHE A 161 18.33 -20.51 16.19
CA PHE A 161 19.21 -21.66 16.39
C PHE A 161 19.66 -22.25 15.06
N TYR A 162 20.79 -22.94 15.10
CA TYR A 162 21.49 -23.45 13.94
C TYR A 162 21.98 -24.88 14.15
N THR A 163 21.95 -25.67 13.10
CA THR A 163 22.59 -26.98 13.05
C THR A 163 23.80 -26.92 12.13
N LYS A 164 24.90 -27.57 12.53
CA LYS A 164 26.10 -27.67 11.72
C LYS A 164 25.82 -28.56 10.51
N PHE A 165 25.90 -27.98 9.32
CA PHE A 165 25.67 -28.65 8.05
C PHE A 165 26.45 -27.90 6.96
N SER A 166 27.57 -28.47 6.51
CA SER A 166 28.38 -27.85 5.45
C SER A 166 27.73 -28.05 4.10
N HIS A 167 27.46 -26.95 3.41
CA HIS A 167 26.75 -26.92 2.14
C HIS A 167 27.14 -25.71 1.30
N GLU A 168 26.83 -25.79 0.01
CA GLU A 168 27.00 -24.68 -0.92
C GLU A 168 25.64 -24.09 -1.29
N LYS A 169 25.45 -22.82 -0.95
CA LYS A 169 24.37 -22.00 -1.49
C LYS A 169 24.80 -21.47 -2.84
N ILE A 170 23.97 -21.64 -3.87
CA ILE A 170 24.22 -21.07 -5.19
C ILE A 170 23.24 -19.93 -5.40
N VAL A 171 23.76 -18.76 -5.75
CA VAL A 171 22.97 -17.56 -6.04
C VAL A 171 23.36 -16.98 -7.39
N TYR A 172 22.39 -16.36 -8.06
CA TYR A 172 22.67 -15.49 -9.18
C TYR A 172 22.69 -14.05 -8.71
N LYS A 173 23.83 -13.38 -8.90
CA LYS A 173 23.92 -11.93 -8.85
C LYS A 173 23.52 -11.40 -10.22
N VAL A 174 22.35 -10.79 -10.28
CA VAL A 174 21.82 -10.19 -11.50
C VAL A 174 21.91 -8.69 -11.40
N SER A 175 22.48 -8.05 -12.42
CA SER A 175 22.49 -6.61 -12.52
C SER A 175 22.30 -6.16 -13.95
N GLY A 176 21.68 -5.00 -14.16
CA GLY A 176 21.53 -4.43 -15.49
C GLY A 176 21.05 -2.99 -15.41
N LYS A 177 20.99 -2.34 -16.58
CA LYS A 177 20.40 -1.02 -16.72
C LYS A 177 19.29 -1.09 -17.78
N VAL A 178 18.10 -0.70 -17.40
CA VAL A 178 16.94 -0.63 -18.28
C VAL A 178 16.77 0.80 -18.72
N TYR A 179 16.63 1.00 -20.02
CA TYR A 179 16.18 2.24 -20.63
C TYR A 179 14.79 1.97 -21.19
N TYR A 180 13.87 2.91 -21.06
CA TYR A 180 12.58 2.80 -21.72
C TYR A 180 12.10 4.15 -22.24
N ASN A 181 11.30 4.09 -23.29
CA ASN A 181 10.68 5.25 -23.91
C ASN A 181 9.20 4.96 -24.16
N LEU A 182 8.33 5.78 -23.58
CA LEU A 182 6.90 5.77 -23.81
C LEU A 182 6.51 7.15 -24.38
N PHE A 183 6.10 7.17 -25.64
CA PHE A 183 5.55 8.31 -26.40
C PHE A 183 5.81 9.74 -25.85
N GLY A 184 6.76 10.46 -26.45
CA GLY A 184 6.88 11.91 -26.31
C GLY A 184 7.34 12.45 -24.96
N TYR A 185 7.48 11.60 -23.93
CA TYR A 185 7.85 12.02 -22.59
C TYR A 185 8.88 11.06 -21.97
N ALA A 186 10.06 11.64 -21.72
CA ALA A 186 11.22 11.11 -20.99
C ALA A 186 11.80 9.75 -21.45
N ASN A 187 13.00 9.81 -22.04
CA ASN A 187 13.97 8.71 -22.00
C ASN A 187 14.39 8.51 -20.54
N ASP A 188 13.75 7.58 -19.84
CA ASP A 188 14.10 7.29 -18.46
C ASP A 188 14.89 5.96 -18.37
N SER A 189 15.66 5.83 -17.30
CA SER A 189 16.47 4.66 -17.08
C SER A 189 16.65 4.36 -15.61
N PHE A 190 16.65 3.08 -15.27
CA PHE A 190 16.99 2.62 -13.93
C PHE A 190 18.00 1.48 -13.98
N SER A 191 18.86 1.44 -12.98
CA SER A 191 19.73 0.30 -12.73
C SER A 191 19.10 -0.60 -11.68
N PHE A 192 19.22 -1.91 -11.89
CA PHE A 192 18.80 -2.89 -10.89
C PHE A 192 19.97 -3.82 -10.57
N SER A 193 20.04 -4.23 -9.30
CA SER A 193 20.96 -5.25 -8.82
C SER A 193 20.24 -6.10 -7.79
N LYS A 194 20.27 -7.42 -7.95
CA LYS A 194 19.57 -8.33 -7.05
C LYS A 194 20.25 -9.70 -6.97
N GLU A 195 20.28 -10.24 -5.76
CA GLU A 195 20.65 -11.63 -5.53
C GLU A 195 19.40 -12.51 -5.60
N ILE A 196 19.45 -13.55 -6.43
CA ILE A 196 18.38 -14.53 -6.60
C ILE A 196 18.90 -15.89 -6.19
N LYS A 197 18.20 -16.56 -5.27
CA LYS A 197 18.59 -17.90 -4.83
C LYS A 197 18.32 -18.88 -5.97
N LYS A 198 19.37 -19.58 -6.44
CA LYS A 198 19.25 -20.74 -7.34
C LYS A 198 19.12 -22.01 -6.52
N ARG A 199 20.06 -22.24 -5.61
CA ARG A 199 20.08 -23.44 -4.76
C ARG A 199 20.35 -23.04 -3.32
N TRP A 200 19.52 -23.53 -2.41
CA TRP A 200 19.69 -23.34 -0.98
C TRP A 200 19.16 -24.55 -0.23
N TYR A 201 19.40 -24.57 1.07
CA TYR A 201 18.92 -25.62 1.93
C TYR A 201 17.98 -25.01 2.97
N LYS A 202 16.93 -25.75 3.33
CA LYS A 202 16.04 -25.43 4.45
C LYS A 202 15.96 -26.66 5.34
N TRP A 203 15.99 -26.48 6.66
CA TRP A 203 15.72 -27.58 7.59
C TRP A 203 14.27 -28.04 7.43
N ASP A 204 14.07 -29.36 7.32
CA ASP A 204 12.76 -29.98 7.38
C ASP A 204 12.60 -30.65 8.74
N GLU A 205 11.59 -30.19 9.48
CA GLU A 205 11.28 -30.58 10.85
C GLU A 205 10.66 -31.99 10.92
N THR A 206 10.01 -32.45 9.85
CA THR A 206 9.34 -33.76 9.82
C THR A 206 10.34 -34.91 9.69
N ILE A 207 11.35 -34.73 8.83
CA ILE A 207 12.40 -35.73 8.58
C ILE A 207 13.71 -35.43 9.32
N LEU A 208 13.75 -34.33 10.08
CA LEU A 208 14.90 -33.85 10.85
C LEU A 208 16.19 -33.77 10.02
N LYS A 209 16.08 -33.29 8.78
CA LYS A 209 17.20 -33.21 7.83
C LYS A 209 17.14 -31.94 6.97
N PRO A 210 18.30 -31.43 6.52
CA PRO A 210 18.34 -30.34 5.54
C PRO A 210 17.78 -30.82 4.19
N MET A 211 16.76 -30.14 3.68
CA MET A 211 16.25 -30.33 2.33
C MET A 211 16.84 -29.33 1.36
N LYS A 212 17.35 -29.86 0.24
CA LYS A 212 17.81 -29.07 -0.90
C LYS A 212 16.58 -28.46 -1.61
N LYS A 213 16.60 -27.15 -1.80
CA LYS A 213 15.66 -26.41 -2.63
C LYS A 213 16.41 -25.80 -3.82
N GLU A 214 15.79 -25.85 -4.98
CA GLU A 214 16.38 -25.35 -6.22
C GLU A 214 15.31 -24.69 -7.08
N ASN A 215 15.54 -23.43 -7.44
CA ASN A 215 14.70 -22.71 -8.40
C ASN A 215 15.14 -23.05 -9.81
N SER A 216 14.16 -23.17 -10.70
CA SER A 216 14.41 -23.31 -12.13
C SER A 216 14.94 -22.00 -12.73
N GLN A 217 15.65 -22.10 -13.85
CA GLN A 217 16.10 -20.92 -14.61
C GLN A 217 14.92 -20.02 -15.01
N ILE A 218 13.75 -20.60 -15.29
CA ILE A 218 12.54 -19.87 -15.67
C ILE A 218 12.05 -18.96 -14.53
N GLU A 219 12.09 -19.43 -13.27
CA GLU A 219 11.67 -18.61 -12.12
C GLU A 219 12.59 -17.40 -11.91
N ILE A 220 13.87 -17.56 -12.19
CA ILE A 220 14.85 -16.47 -12.12
C ILE A 220 14.54 -15.41 -13.19
N LEU A 221 14.20 -15.83 -14.42
CA LEU A 221 13.80 -14.92 -15.49
C LEU A 221 12.48 -14.20 -15.17
N LYS A 222 11.48 -14.92 -14.65
CA LYS A 222 10.20 -14.33 -14.21
C LYS A 222 10.40 -13.26 -13.14
N TYR A 223 11.34 -13.49 -12.23
CA TYR A 223 11.64 -12.53 -11.18
C TYR A 223 12.32 -11.26 -11.71
N ILE A 224 13.27 -11.40 -12.65
CA ILE A 224 13.88 -10.26 -13.33
C ILE A 224 12.81 -9.44 -14.06
N ALA A 225 11.93 -10.11 -14.82
CA ALA A 225 10.81 -9.50 -15.50
C ALA A 225 9.90 -8.72 -14.52
N SER A 226 9.57 -9.31 -13.37
CA SER A 226 8.76 -8.67 -12.33
C SER A 226 9.41 -7.41 -11.75
N VAL A 227 10.73 -7.42 -11.51
CA VAL A 227 11.47 -6.25 -11.02
C VAL A 227 11.43 -5.13 -12.06
N ILE A 228 11.72 -5.46 -13.33
CA ILE A 228 11.71 -4.48 -14.42
C ILE A 228 10.31 -3.87 -14.57
N LYS A 229 9.29 -4.72 -14.63
CA LYS A 229 7.88 -4.31 -14.68
C LYS A 229 7.53 -3.35 -13.55
N SER A 230 7.85 -3.72 -12.31
CA SER A 230 7.43 -2.93 -11.14
C SER A 230 8.04 -1.53 -11.15
N ASN A 231 9.33 -1.41 -11.51
CA ASN A 231 10.01 -0.12 -11.63
C ASN A 231 9.44 0.72 -12.78
N ILE A 232 9.24 0.13 -13.96
CA ILE A 232 8.63 0.83 -15.10
C ILE A 232 7.23 1.31 -14.73
N LEU A 233 6.41 0.46 -14.11
CA LEU A 233 5.04 0.79 -13.74
C LEU A 233 4.99 1.89 -12.67
N GLU A 234 5.88 1.85 -11.69
CA GLU A 234 5.99 2.90 -10.66
C GLU A 234 6.38 4.24 -11.27
N ASN A 235 7.38 4.26 -12.15
CA ASN A 235 7.81 5.48 -12.84
C ASN A 235 6.70 6.03 -13.76
N ILE A 236 6.01 5.17 -14.51
CA ILE A 236 4.84 5.58 -15.31
C ILE A 236 3.74 6.13 -14.41
N LYS A 237 3.41 5.49 -13.28
CA LYS A 237 2.39 6.01 -12.36
C LYS A 237 2.75 7.37 -11.77
N ASN A 238 4.02 7.60 -11.47
CA ASN A 238 4.50 8.87 -10.93
C ASN A 238 4.51 9.97 -11.98
N ALA A 239 4.85 9.65 -13.23
CA ALA A 239 4.89 10.61 -14.34
C ALA A 239 3.50 10.91 -14.94
N TYR A 240 2.61 9.91 -14.95
CA TYR A 240 1.29 9.98 -15.58
C TYR A 240 0.19 9.79 -14.54
N LYS A 241 -0.10 10.87 -13.83
CA LYS A 241 -1.25 10.96 -12.93
C LYS A 241 -2.51 11.17 -13.76
N LEU A 242 -3.57 10.43 -13.46
CA LEU A 242 -4.88 10.69 -14.07
C LEU A 242 -5.40 12.05 -13.63
N GLU A 243 -5.99 12.79 -14.54
CA GLU A 243 -6.62 14.08 -14.27
C GLU A 243 -8.06 14.06 -14.76
N GLY A 244 -8.94 14.76 -14.04
CA GLY A 244 -10.34 14.90 -14.40
C GLY A 244 -10.96 16.14 -13.78
N LEU A 245 -12.26 16.27 -13.94
CA LEU A 245 -13.07 17.35 -13.38
C LEU A 245 -14.23 16.76 -12.58
N ILE A 246 -14.63 17.46 -11.53
CA ILE A 246 -15.89 17.19 -10.84
C ILE A 246 -17.04 17.54 -11.78
N TYR A 247 -17.79 16.53 -12.21
CA TYR A 247 -18.94 16.68 -13.10
C TYR A 247 -20.23 16.96 -12.34
N ASP A 248 -20.41 16.33 -11.18
CA ASP A 248 -21.60 16.48 -10.35
C ASP A 248 -21.28 16.27 -8.86
N LEU A 249 -22.06 16.92 -8.00
CA LEU A 249 -21.94 16.84 -6.54
C LEU A 249 -23.30 16.45 -5.95
N LYS A 250 -23.35 15.24 -5.40
CA LYS A 250 -24.46 14.75 -4.57
C LYS A 250 -24.01 14.75 -3.11
N LYS A 251 -24.95 14.85 -2.18
CA LYS A 251 -24.73 15.12 -0.74
C LYS A 251 -23.44 14.51 -0.15
N ASP A 252 -23.20 13.22 -0.40
CA ASP A 252 -22.00 12.49 0.07
C ASP A 252 -21.17 11.86 -1.06
N ARG A 253 -21.46 12.18 -2.33
CA ARG A 253 -20.84 11.56 -3.51
C ARG A 253 -20.42 12.60 -4.55
N VAL A 254 -19.23 12.38 -5.12
CA VAL A 254 -18.65 13.19 -6.18
C VAL A 254 -18.64 12.36 -7.46
N ILE A 255 -19.15 12.91 -8.57
CA ILE A 255 -19.05 12.27 -9.88
C ILE A 255 -17.92 12.94 -10.65
N LEU A 256 -16.99 12.15 -11.17
CA LEU A 256 -15.90 12.63 -12.02
C LEU A 256 -16.20 12.33 -13.49
N ASN A 257 -15.78 13.22 -14.39
CA ASN A 257 -15.88 13.03 -15.84
C ASN A 257 -14.82 12.07 -16.43
N ILE A 258 -14.21 11.25 -15.58
CA ILE A 258 -13.23 10.21 -15.95
C ILE A 258 -13.68 8.88 -15.38
N GLY A 259 -13.51 7.81 -16.15
CA GLY A 259 -14.00 6.47 -15.82
C GLY A 259 -13.05 5.36 -16.24
N LYS A 260 -13.63 4.20 -16.48
CA LYS A 260 -12.89 2.98 -16.83
C LYS A 260 -12.04 3.19 -18.07
N LYS A 261 -12.56 3.86 -19.10
CA LYS A 261 -11.82 4.12 -20.35
C LYS A 261 -10.58 4.98 -20.16
N ASP A 262 -10.60 5.84 -19.15
CA ASP A 262 -9.46 6.69 -18.78
C ASP A 262 -8.48 5.96 -17.86
N GLY A 263 -8.75 4.70 -17.48
CA GLY A 263 -7.89 3.90 -16.61
C GLY A 263 -8.17 4.07 -15.11
N VAL A 264 -9.30 4.67 -14.73
CA VAL A 264 -9.72 4.80 -13.32
C VAL A 264 -10.12 3.42 -12.77
N LEU A 265 -9.69 3.11 -11.55
CA LEU A 265 -10.05 1.88 -10.84
C LEU A 265 -10.72 2.20 -9.48
N PRO A 266 -11.58 1.31 -8.95
CA PRO A 266 -12.05 1.42 -7.57
C PRO A 266 -10.88 1.53 -6.58
N GLY A 267 -11.00 2.43 -5.60
CA GLY A 267 -9.96 2.71 -4.62
C GLY A 267 -8.90 3.73 -5.07
N THR A 268 -8.90 4.17 -6.33
CA THR A 268 -8.03 5.26 -6.80
C THR A 268 -8.32 6.52 -5.97
N VAL A 269 -7.27 7.27 -5.62
CA VAL A 269 -7.41 8.50 -4.82
C VAL A 269 -7.07 9.68 -5.70
N PHE A 270 -7.89 10.72 -5.61
CA PHE A 270 -7.63 11.98 -6.27
C PHE A 270 -7.57 13.11 -5.25
N THR A 271 -6.62 14.01 -5.43
CA THR A 271 -6.58 15.29 -4.72
C THR A 271 -7.32 16.32 -5.57
N ILE A 272 -8.24 17.06 -4.94
CA ILE A 272 -8.94 18.18 -5.56
C ILE A 272 -7.98 19.37 -5.60
N ALA A 273 -8.00 20.12 -6.71
CA ALA A 273 -7.16 21.30 -6.94
C ALA A 273 -7.09 22.24 -5.73
N GLU A 274 -5.97 22.94 -5.60
CA GLU A 274 -5.66 23.84 -4.45
C GLU A 274 -5.65 23.11 -3.09
N ASN A 275 -5.52 21.77 -3.09
CA ASN A 275 -5.58 20.93 -1.90
C ASN A 275 -6.88 21.11 -1.10
N LYS A 276 -8.01 21.39 -1.77
CA LYS A 276 -9.34 21.52 -1.16
C LYS A 276 -9.81 20.23 -0.47
N GLY A 277 -9.36 19.07 -0.96
CA GLY A 277 -9.72 17.77 -0.38
C GLY A 277 -9.09 16.59 -1.11
N GLN A 278 -9.40 15.38 -0.64
CA GLN A 278 -9.15 14.13 -1.34
C GLN A 278 -10.43 13.30 -1.43
N ILE A 279 -10.62 12.67 -2.57
CA ILE A 279 -11.73 11.76 -2.87
C ILE A 279 -11.19 10.38 -3.20
N VAL A 280 -11.96 9.35 -2.89
CA VAL A 280 -11.62 7.95 -3.18
C VAL A 280 -12.73 7.35 -4.04
N ILE A 281 -12.33 6.81 -5.18
CA ILE A 281 -13.25 6.16 -6.12
C ILE A 281 -13.88 4.93 -5.46
N LYS A 282 -15.21 4.84 -5.53
CA LYS A 282 -15.99 3.69 -5.07
C LYS A 282 -16.47 2.85 -6.24
N ASN A 283 -17.09 3.50 -7.22
CA ASN A 283 -17.65 2.86 -8.40
C ASN A 283 -17.03 3.48 -9.65
N VAL A 284 -16.84 2.68 -10.69
CA VAL A 284 -16.28 3.12 -11.96
C VAL A 284 -17.18 2.62 -13.07
N GLU A 285 -17.66 3.56 -13.88
CA GLU A 285 -18.40 3.32 -15.11
C GLU A 285 -17.50 3.64 -16.31
N ASN A 286 -17.97 3.35 -17.53
CA ASN A 286 -17.10 3.46 -18.70
C ASN A 286 -16.49 4.87 -18.90
N ASN A 287 -17.30 5.92 -18.76
CA ASN A 287 -16.90 7.31 -19.04
C ASN A 287 -16.96 8.23 -17.80
N TYR A 288 -17.31 7.70 -16.62
CA TYR A 288 -17.39 8.47 -15.39
C TYR A 288 -17.09 7.57 -14.19
N SER A 289 -16.83 8.18 -13.04
CA SER A 289 -16.64 7.45 -11.79
C SER A 289 -17.32 8.15 -10.64
N GLU A 290 -17.75 7.36 -9.65
CA GLU A 290 -18.31 7.86 -8.40
C GLU A 290 -17.27 7.73 -7.30
N ALA A 291 -17.08 8.82 -6.57
CA ALA A 291 -16.14 8.93 -5.47
C ALA A 291 -16.82 9.40 -4.19
N GLU A 292 -16.22 9.08 -3.06
CA GLU A 292 -16.59 9.65 -1.76
C GLU A 292 -15.45 10.51 -1.23
N PHE A 293 -15.79 11.52 -0.44
CA PHE A 293 -14.78 12.32 0.25
C PHE A 293 -14.04 11.46 1.27
N TYR A 294 -12.73 11.39 1.11
CA TYR A 294 -11.84 10.84 2.12
C TYR A 294 -11.36 11.92 3.08
N TYR A 295 -11.10 13.12 2.54
CA TYR A 295 -10.67 14.29 3.28
C TYR A 295 -11.21 15.56 2.63
N LEU A 296 -11.64 16.52 3.45
CA LEU A 296 -12.00 17.87 3.06
C LEU A 296 -11.26 18.84 3.95
N LYS A 297 -10.57 19.81 3.34
CA LYS A 297 -9.96 20.89 4.10
C LYS A 297 -11.09 21.80 4.62
N LYS A 298 -11.06 22.13 5.91
CA LYS A 298 -12.07 23.01 6.54
C LYS A 298 -12.27 24.29 5.75
N HIS A 299 -13.53 24.73 5.65
CA HIS A 299 -13.97 25.93 4.92
C HIS A 299 -13.70 25.92 3.40
N SER A 300 -13.23 24.81 2.84
CA SER A 300 -13.07 24.68 1.40
C SER A 300 -14.43 24.44 0.75
N LYS A 301 -14.72 25.20 -0.31
CA LYS A 301 -15.90 24.99 -1.14
C LYS A 301 -15.50 24.15 -2.35
N ILE A 302 -16.17 23.01 -2.51
CA ILE A 302 -16.03 22.14 -3.68
C ILE A 302 -17.08 22.52 -4.70
N GLU A 303 -16.68 22.70 -5.94
CA GLU A 303 -17.56 23.14 -7.03
C GLU A 303 -17.48 22.19 -8.22
N ILE A 304 -18.57 22.16 -9.00
CA ILE A 304 -18.57 21.48 -10.30
C ILE A 304 -17.56 22.20 -11.21
N GLY A 305 -16.71 21.43 -11.88
CA GLY A 305 -15.60 21.93 -12.68
C GLY A 305 -14.26 22.00 -11.94
N ASP A 306 -14.22 21.77 -10.62
CA ASP A 306 -12.94 21.64 -9.91
C ASP A 306 -12.10 20.49 -10.49
N GLN A 307 -10.83 20.76 -10.78
CA GLN A 307 -9.89 19.75 -11.27
C GLN A 307 -9.49 18.78 -10.16
N VAL A 308 -9.33 17.52 -10.54
CA VAL A 308 -8.86 16.45 -9.66
C VAL A 308 -7.67 15.75 -10.29
N VAL A 309 -6.67 15.39 -9.49
CA VAL A 309 -5.43 14.76 -9.95
C VAL A 309 -5.13 13.53 -9.09
N GLU A 310 -4.76 12.41 -9.73
CA GLU A 310 -4.42 11.14 -9.06
C GLU A 310 -3.30 11.36 -8.05
N ASP A 311 -3.51 10.85 -6.85
CA ASP A 311 -2.58 11.06 -5.75
C ASP A 311 -2.55 9.87 -4.79
N SER A 312 -1.59 9.90 -3.89
CA SER A 312 -1.51 8.95 -2.78
C SER A 312 -2.50 9.33 -1.67
N LYS A 313 -3.07 8.31 -1.03
CA LYS A 313 -3.97 8.50 0.11
C LYS A 313 -3.21 9.11 1.28
N LYS A 314 -3.67 10.24 1.81
CA LYS A 314 -3.09 10.82 3.04
C LYS A 314 -3.22 9.81 4.19
N ILE A 315 -2.13 9.62 4.93
CA ILE A 315 -2.12 8.75 6.11
C ILE A 315 -2.48 9.60 7.33
N PHE A 316 -3.60 9.29 7.95
CA PHE A 316 -3.97 9.86 9.25
C PHE A 316 -3.70 8.83 10.33
N ILE A 317 -2.78 9.15 11.24
CA ILE A 317 -2.46 8.30 12.38
C ILE A 317 -3.66 8.32 13.34
N PRO A 318 -4.36 7.19 13.55
CA PRO A 318 -5.58 7.15 14.35
C PRO A 318 -5.29 7.10 15.85
N ILE A 319 -4.13 7.60 16.29
CA ILE A 319 -3.71 7.59 17.69
C ILE A 319 -4.08 8.92 18.34
N SER A 320 -4.58 8.85 19.57
CA SER A 320 -4.80 9.98 20.47
C SER A 320 -3.86 9.82 21.66
N LEU A 321 -3.17 10.90 22.00
CA LEU A 321 -2.35 10.98 23.19
C LEU A 321 -2.81 12.17 24.02
N GLY A 322 -2.83 12.03 25.34
CA GLY A 322 -3.25 13.12 26.20
C GLY A 322 -2.64 13.07 27.59
N ILE A 323 -2.51 14.24 28.19
CA ILE A 323 -2.05 14.42 29.57
C ILE A 323 -3.05 15.36 30.23
N TYR A 324 -3.66 14.90 31.33
CA TYR A 324 -4.73 15.62 32.01
C TYR A 324 -4.44 15.73 33.50
N TYR A 325 -4.82 16.86 34.09
CA TYR A 325 -4.87 17.04 35.52
C TYR A 325 -6.32 17.07 35.96
N THR A 326 -6.68 16.18 36.89
CA THR A 326 -8.03 16.04 37.43
C THR A 326 -8.00 16.20 38.95
N SER A 327 -9.16 16.32 39.58
CA SER A 327 -9.29 16.22 41.04
C SER A 327 -8.66 14.94 41.63
N ASN A 328 -8.52 13.88 40.83
CA ASN A 328 -7.92 12.61 41.24
C ASN A 328 -6.43 12.48 40.87
N GLY A 329 -5.80 13.56 40.38
CA GLY A 329 -4.38 13.63 40.03
C GLY A 329 -4.10 13.65 38.52
N LEU A 330 -2.83 13.40 38.19
CA LEU A 330 -2.32 13.35 36.81
C LEU A 330 -2.78 12.06 36.12
N LYS A 331 -3.35 12.22 34.92
CA LYS A 331 -3.88 11.17 34.06
C LYS A 331 -3.14 11.20 32.72
N ILE A 332 -2.57 10.08 32.31
CA ILE A 332 -1.92 9.92 31.00
C ILE A 332 -2.81 9.04 30.13
N SER A 333 -3.07 9.48 28.91
CA SER A 333 -4.04 8.87 28.01
C SER A 333 -3.39 8.42 26.71
N LEU A 334 -3.65 7.18 26.31
CA LEU A 334 -3.29 6.64 25.01
C LEU A 334 -4.51 5.94 24.42
N GLY A 335 -4.81 6.21 23.15
CA GLY A 335 -5.95 5.55 22.52
C GLY A 335 -6.07 5.70 21.03
N LEU A 336 -7.20 5.24 20.54
CA LEU A 336 -7.61 5.30 19.15
C LEU A 336 -8.67 6.37 18.96
N ARG A 337 -8.66 7.03 17.80
CA ARG A 337 -9.69 7.99 17.39
C ARG A 337 -10.22 7.69 16.00
N GLN A 338 -11.52 7.85 15.86
CA GLN A 338 -12.20 7.93 14.58
C GLN A 338 -12.29 9.39 14.17
N ARG A 339 -11.98 9.68 12.91
CA ARG A 339 -12.07 11.02 12.32
C ARG A 339 -13.18 11.09 11.27
N ASP A 340 -13.75 12.26 11.09
CA ASP A 340 -14.66 12.55 9.98
C ASP A 340 -13.89 12.97 8.72
N VAL A 341 -14.64 13.38 7.68
CA VAL A 341 -14.06 13.85 6.42
C VAL A 341 -13.26 15.15 6.57
N TYR A 342 -13.54 15.99 7.57
CA TYR A 342 -12.77 17.20 7.85
C TYR A 342 -11.53 16.93 8.71
N ASN A 343 -11.23 15.65 8.93
CA ASN A 343 -10.15 15.18 9.78
C ASN A 343 -10.36 15.51 11.27
N ASP A 344 -11.60 15.79 11.66
CA ASP A 344 -11.98 16.09 13.03
C ASP A 344 -12.30 14.81 13.80
N LYS A 345 -11.83 14.74 15.06
CA LYS A 345 -12.11 13.63 15.97
C LYS A 345 -13.62 13.52 16.22
N LYS A 346 -14.25 12.47 15.69
CA LYS A 346 -15.68 12.15 15.84
C LYS A 346 -15.93 11.25 17.05
N ALA A 347 -15.06 10.28 17.26
CA ALA A 347 -15.17 9.34 18.38
C ALA A 347 -13.78 8.92 18.84
N PHE A 348 -13.70 8.37 20.05
CA PHE A 348 -12.46 7.84 20.60
C PHE A 348 -12.67 6.74 21.62
N LEU A 349 -11.63 5.91 21.74
CA LEU A 349 -11.44 4.95 22.81
C LEU A 349 -10.04 5.17 23.36
N VAL A 350 -9.94 5.50 24.64
CA VAL A 350 -8.65 5.73 25.31
C VAL A 350 -8.50 4.86 26.54
N VAL A 351 -7.25 4.54 26.85
CA VAL A 351 -6.81 3.97 28.11
C VAL A 351 -6.11 5.07 28.88
N ASP A 352 -6.65 5.39 30.05
CA ASP A 352 -6.17 6.40 30.96
C ASP A 352 -5.45 5.73 32.13
N TYR A 353 -4.19 6.05 32.33
CA TYR A 353 -3.42 5.69 33.52
C TYR A 353 -3.47 6.84 34.53
N LEU A 354 -4.06 6.57 35.70
CA LEU A 354 -4.08 7.50 36.82
C LEU A 354 -2.84 7.28 37.69
N THR A 355 -1.98 8.28 37.76
CA THR A 355 -0.69 8.19 38.48
C THR A 355 -0.85 8.00 39.98
N ASN A 356 -1.83 8.68 40.60
CA ASN A 356 -2.05 8.63 42.05
C ASN A 356 -2.59 7.27 42.53
N THR A 357 -3.46 6.62 41.74
CA THR A 357 -4.10 5.36 42.10
C THR A 357 -3.50 4.15 41.40
N GLN A 358 -2.58 4.38 40.47
CA GLN A 358 -1.96 3.36 39.60
C GLN A 358 -2.99 2.50 38.85
N ASN A 359 -4.17 3.06 38.57
CA ASN A 359 -5.28 2.36 37.92
C ASN A 359 -5.41 2.74 36.45
N TYR A 360 -5.93 1.80 35.67
CA TYR A 360 -6.28 1.99 34.26
C TYR A 360 -7.79 2.16 34.10
N ILE A 361 -8.20 3.18 33.36
CA ILE A 361 -9.60 3.47 33.04
C ILE A 361 -9.76 3.47 31.53
N PHE A 362 -10.76 2.76 31.03
CA PHE A 362 -11.12 2.81 29.62
C PHE A 362 -12.23 3.84 29.44
N THR A 363 -12.03 4.80 28.53
CA THR A 363 -13.02 5.84 28.23
C THR A 363 -13.36 5.82 26.75
N LEU A 364 -14.66 5.66 26.47
CA LEU A 364 -15.26 5.86 25.17
C LEU A 364 -15.84 7.27 25.10
N GLY A 365 -15.65 7.96 23.99
CA GLY A 365 -16.27 9.26 23.76
C GLY A 365 -16.77 9.45 22.34
N TYR A 366 -17.88 10.17 22.21
CA TYR A 366 -18.51 10.49 20.94
C TYR A 366 -18.85 11.98 20.89
N ASN A 367 -18.56 12.61 19.75
CA ASN A 367 -18.81 14.03 19.54
C ASN A 367 -20.32 14.28 19.40
N ILE A 368 -20.86 15.13 20.26
CA ILE A 368 -22.30 15.47 20.27
C ILE A 368 -22.57 16.87 19.72
N PHE A 369 -21.55 17.75 19.69
CA PHE A 369 -21.73 19.13 19.27
C PHE A 369 -20.42 19.78 18.82
N ASP A 370 -20.46 20.40 17.65
CA ASP A 370 -19.36 21.18 17.08
C ASP A 370 -19.79 22.64 16.89
N PHE A 371 -18.99 23.57 17.41
CA PHE A 371 -19.14 24.99 17.17
C PHE A 371 -17.78 25.63 16.87
N TYR A 372 -17.50 25.84 15.58
CA TYR A 372 -16.21 26.31 15.08
C TYR A 372 -15.05 25.39 15.54
N GLU A 373 -14.19 25.88 16.43
CA GLU A 373 -13.03 25.16 16.97
C GLU A 373 -13.37 24.42 18.27
N LEU A 374 -14.54 24.68 18.85
CA LEU A 374 -14.99 24.10 20.11
C LEU A 374 -15.81 22.83 19.84
N LYS A 375 -15.39 21.73 20.45
CA LYS A 375 -16.03 20.41 20.28
C LYS A 375 -16.42 19.82 21.61
N THR A 376 -17.62 19.27 21.69
CA THR A 376 -18.15 18.67 22.91
C THR A 376 -18.37 17.19 22.70
N TYR A 377 -17.73 16.39 23.55
CA TYR A 377 -17.83 14.95 23.55
C TYR A 377 -18.63 14.49 24.75
N LEU A 378 -19.57 13.57 24.54
CA LEU A 378 -20.11 12.76 25.61
C LEU A 378 -19.18 11.56 25.83
N SER A 379 -18.90 11.20 27.07
CA SER A 379 -17.97 10.13 27.43
C SER A 379 -18.54 9.17 28.46
N LEU A 380 -18.18 7.90 28.32
CA LEU A 380 -18.51 6.81 29.23
C LEU A 380 -17.21 6.11 29.61
N SER A 381 -17.00 5.89 30.90
CA SER A 381 -15.76 5.26 31.40
C SER A 381 -16.04 3.98 32.20
N SER A 382 -15.08 3.06 32.19
CA SER A 382 -15.18 1.73 32.82
C SER A 382 -15.33 1.74 34.34
N ASN A 383 -15.08 2.88 34.99
CA ASN A 383 -15.33 3.10 36.42
C ASN A 383 -16.75 3.58 36.71
N TYR A 384 -17.71 3.24 35.85
CA TYR A 384 -19.12 3.67 35.93
C TYR A 384 -19.28 5.19 36.01
N SER A 385 -18.49 5.94 35.24
CA SER A 385 -18.66 7.39 35.12
C SER A 385 -19.19 7.80 33.75
N ILE A 386 -20.10 8.77 33.77
CA ILE A 386 -20.61 9.46 32.59
C ILE A 386 -20.11 10.90 32.68
N GLY A 387 -19.58 11.44 31.59
CA GLY A 387 -19.00 12.76 31.59
C GLY A 387 -19.03 13.42 30.23
N GLY A 388 -18.55 14.65 30.17
CA GLY A 388 -18.27 15.34 28.93
C GLY A 388 -16.84 15.82 28.86
N MET A 389 -16.41 16.06 27.63
CA MET A 389 -15.14 16.73 27.35
C MET A 389 -15.40 17.86 26.36
N ILE A 390 -14.97 19.06 26.70
CA ILE A 390 -14.98 20.21 25.79
C ILE A 390 -13.55 20.40 25.30
N LYS A 391 -13.34 20.39 24.00
CA LYS A 391 -12.04 20.53 23.35
C LYS A 391 -11.99 21.81 22.54
N TYR A 392 -10.93 22.58 22.72
CA TYR A 392 -10.56 23.74 21.91
C TYR A 392 -9.10 23.62 21.51
N ASP A 393 -8.83 23.40 20.22
CA ASP A 393 -7.50 23.08 19.69
C ASP A 393 -6.82 21.91 20.43
N LEU A 394 -5.73 22.14 21.16
CA LEU A 394 -5.05 21.12 21.97
C LEU A 394 -5.60 21.02 23.39
N PHE A 395 -6.37 22.01 23.85
CA PHE A 395 -6.85 22.10 25.21
C PHE A 395 -8.16 21.35 25.40
N ASP A 396 -8.21 20.54 26.45
CA ASP A 396 -9.38 19.74 26.81
C ASP A 396 -9.82 20.13 28.23
N LEU A 397 -11.11 20.39 28.40
CA LEU A 397 -11.78 20.44 29.69
C LEU A 397 -12.60 19.18 29.87
N MET A 398 -12.46 18.51 30.99
CA MET A 398 -13.15 17.26 31.30
C MET A 398 -14.01 17.44 32.54
N PHE A 399 -15.22 16.90 32.48
CA PHE A 399 -16.09 16.77 33.63
C PHE A 399 -16.72 15.39 33.62
N ASN A 400 -16.73 14.69 34.75
CA ASN A 400 -17.41 13.41 34.86
C ASN A 400 -18.12 13.27 36.20
N TYR A 401 -19.16 12.45 36.20
CA TYR A 401 -19.91 12.07 37.38
C TYR A 401 -19.76 10.56 37.57
N SER A 402 -19.17 10.17 38.70
CA SER A 402 -19.07 8.75 39.09
C SER A 402 -20.41 8.31 39.67
N LEU A 403 -21.07 7.35 39.03
CA LEU A 403 -22.33 6.79 39.53
C LEU A 403 -22.11 5.98 40.82
N GLN A 404 -20.94 5.36 40.96
CA GLN A 404 -20.60 4.53 42.11
C GLN A 404 -20.35 5.36 43.37
N ASN A 405 -19.58 6.44 43.24
CA ASN A 405 -19.19 7.28 44.39
C ASN A 405 -20.07 8.51 44.57
N LYS A 406 -20.97 8.80 43.62
CA LYS A 406 -21.80 10.01 43.56
C LYS A 406 -20.98 11.30 43.63
N THR A 407 -19.79 11.29 43.03
CA THR A 407 -18.85 12.43 43.02
C THR A 407 -18.74 13.03 41.63
N PHE A 408 -18.66 14.36 41.57
CA PHE A 408 -18.32 15.10 40.37
C PHE A 408 -16.82 15.36 40.32
N ASN A 409 -16.16 15.00 39.22
CA ASN A 409 -14.76 15.37 38.99
C ASN A 409 -14.68 16.36 37.85
N PHE A 410 -13.80 17.32 38.02
CA PHE A 410 -13.42 18.27 36.99
C PHE A 410 -11.92 18.14 36.73
N GLY A 411 -11.51 18.40 35.50
CA GLY A 411 -10.12 18.42 35.12
C GLY A 411 -9.92 19.11 33.79
N GLY A 412 -8.66 19.25 33.42
CA GLY A 412 -8.28 19.79 32.13
C GLY A 412 -6.92 19.28 31.72
N GLY A 413 -6.59 19.43 30.45
CA GLY A 413 -5.34 18.90 29.93
C GLY A 413 -5.12 19.22 28.48
N PHE A 414 -4.17 18.50 27.90
CA PHE A 414 -3.81 18.63 26.50
C PHE A 414 -3.92 17.28 25.80
N SER A 415 -4.44 17.26 24.58
CA SER A 415 -4.41 16.06 23.74
C SER A 415 -4.22 16.34 22.25
N TRP A 416 -3.51 15.45 21.56
CA TRP A 416 -3.16 15.57 20.14
C TRP A 416 -3.59 14.39 19.28
#